data_AF-A0A920SM40-F1
#
_entry.id   AF-A0A920SM40-F1
#
_cell.length_a   1.000
_cell.length_b   1.000
_cell.length_c   1.000
_cell.angle_alpha   90.00
_cell.angle_beta   90.00
_cell.angle_gamma   90.00
#
_symmetry.space_group_name_H-M   'P 1'
#
loop_
_entity.id
_entity.type
_entity.pdbx_description
1 polymer ?
#
loop_
_entity_poly.entity_id
_entity_poly.type
_entity_poly.pdbx_seq_one_letter_code
_entity_poly.pdbx_strand_id
1 'polypeptide(L)' 'MGPERLLFGSDYPHPEGLGNPVSFVDDLPESLSPEDTARIMGGNLRELLHLES' A
#
# COMPACT_ATOMS: atom_id res chain seq x y z
N MET A 1 9.96 6.26 10.31
CA MET A 1 8.52 5.95 10.25
C MET A 1 8.40 4.45 10.10
N GLY A 2 7.47 3.78 10.78
CA GLY A 2 7.29 2.34 10.66
C GLY A 2 6.27 1.97 9.57
N PRO A 3 6.25 0.71 9.09
CA PRO A 3 5.32 0.23 8.07
C PRO A 3 3.86 0.48 8.40
N GLU A 4 3.48 0.54 9.67
CA GLU A 4 2.11 0.77 10.17
C GLU A 4 1.56 2.17 9.87
N ARG A 5 2.39 3.12 9.42
CA ARG A 5 1.98 4.50 9.09
C ARG A 5 2.08 4.81 7.59
N LEU A 6 2.42 3.83 6.77
CA LEU A 6 2.56 3.97 5.33
C LEU A 6 1.30 3.46 4.63
N LEU A 7 0.79 4.23 3.67
CA LEU A 7 -0.37 3.86 2.86
C LEU A 7 0.02 3.87 1.39
N PHE A 8 -0.32 2.81 0.68
CA PHE A 8 -0.29 2.80 -0.78
C PHE A 8 -1.39 3.71 -1.36
N GLY A 9 -1.04 4.51 -2.37
CA GLY A 9 -1.97 5.30 -3.18
C GLY A 9 -1.44 5.43 -4.60
N SER A 10 -2.18 4.91 -5.58
CA SER A 10 -1.75 4.89 -6.99
C SER A 10 -1.94 6.21 -7.73
N ASP A 11 -2.84 7.05 -7.23
CA ASP A 11 -3.32 8.26 -7.92
C ASP A 11 -3.89 7.99 -9.33
N TYR A 12 -4.38 6.78 -9.59
CA TYR A 12 -5.05 6.45 -10.85
C TYR A 12 -6.44 7.13 -10.94
N PRO A 13 -6.84 7.73 -12.09
CA PRO A 13 -6.20 7.71 -13.41
C PRO A 13 -5.39 8.96 -13.77
N HIS A 14 -4.85 9.71 -12.79
CA HIS A 14 -4.07 10.90 -13.09
C HIS A 14 -2.79 10.56 -13.87
N PRO A 15 -2.32 11.47 -14.75
CA PRO A 15 -1.12 11.24 -15.57
C PRO A 15 0.17 11.07 -14.77
N GLU A 16 0.22 11.59 -13.54
CA GLU A 16 1.31 11.39 -12.57
C GLU A 16 1.22 10.06 -11.81
N GLY A 17 0.06 9.40 -11.84
CA GLY A 17 -0.22 8.18 -11.13
C GLY A 17 0.22 6.90 -11.85
N LEU A 18 0.01 5.76 -11.19
CA LEU A 18 0.34 4.45 -11.73
C LEU A 18 -0.76 3.96 -12.66
N GLY A 19 -0.41 3.65 -13.92
CA GLY A 19 -1.32 3.09 -14.91
C GLY A 19 -1.87 1.70 -14.56
N ASN A 20 -1.10 0.93 -13.76
CA ASN A 20 -1.57 -0.30 -13.11
C ASN A 20 -1.32 -0.17 -11.60
N PRO A 21 -2.34 0.13 -10.78
CA PRO A 21 -2.16 0.33 -9.33
C PRO A 21 -1.45 -0.83 -8.62
N VAL A 22 -1.80 -2.07 -8.94
CA VAL A 22 -1.30 -3.24 -8.18
C VAL A 22 0.19 -3.51 -8.44
N SER A 23 0.75 -3.05 -9.57
CA SER A 23 2.18 -3.29 -9.86
C SER A 23 3.13 -2.57 -8.90
N PHE A 24 2.65 -1.65 -8.07
CA PHE A 24 3.48 -1.04 -7.03
C PHE A 24 4.07 -2.06 -6.05
N VAL A 25 3.44 -3.24 -5.89
CA VAL A 25 3.99 -4.32 -5.06
C VAL A 25 5.37 -4.78 -5.53
N ASP A 26 5.64 -4.67 -6.83
CA ASP A 26 6.91 -5.08 -7.45
C ASP A 26 8.05 -4.08 -7.17
N ASP A 27 7.70 -2.83 -6.81
CA ASP A 27 8.65 -1.77 -6.49
C ASP A 27 9.02 -1.71 -5.00
N LEU A 28 8.39 -2.54 -4.15
CA LEU A 28 8.68 -2.60 -2.73
C LEU A 28 10.05 -3.27 -2.46
N PRO A 29 10.81 -2.78 -1.46
CA PRO A 29 12.06 -3.43 -1.05
C PRO A 29 11.89 -4.91 -0.75
N GLU A 30 12.76 -5.76 -1.31
CA GLU A 30 12.77 -7.22 -1.04
C GLU A 30 13.01 -7.56 0.45
N SER A 31 13.51 -6.61 1.24
CA SER A 31 13.71 -6.76 2.69
C SER A 31 12.43 -6.60 3.50
N LEU A 32 11.32 -6.14 2.91
CA LEU A 32 10.02 -6.08 3.58
C LEU A 32 9.48 -7.48 3.84
N SER A 33 8.96 -7.67 5.06
CA SER A 33 8.24 -8.89 5.38
C SER A 33 6.91 -8.93 4.59
N PRO A 34 6.38 -10.12 4.28
CA PRO A 34 5.05 -10.25 3.68
C PRO A 34 3.94 -9.55 4.49
N GLU A 35 4.07 -9.53 5.82
CA GLU A 35 3.14 -8.85 6.72
C GLU A 35 3.18 -7.33 6.55
N ASP A 36 4.38 -6.75 6.46
CA ASP A 36 4.53 -5.31 6.25
C ASP A 36 4.08 -4.89 4.85
N THR A 37 4.34 -5.70 3.83
CA THR A 37 3.80 -5.50 2.48
C THR A 37 2.27 -5.48 2.49
N ALA A 38 1.62 -6.44 3.16
CA ALA A 38 0.16 -6.49 3.27
C ALA A 38 -0.40 -5.26 4.01
N ARG A 39 0.30 -4.78 5.06
CA ARG A 39 -0.07 -3.55 5.77
C ARG A 39 -0.02 -2.33 4.86
N ILE A 40 1.09 -2.11 4.17
CA ILE A 40 1.29 -0.95 3.29
C ILE A 40 0.28 -0.95 2.13
N MET A 41 0.08 -2.10 1.50
CA MET A 41 -0.75 -2.23 0.30
C MET A 41 -2.26 -2.18 0.56
N GLY A 42 -2.71 -2.28 1.82
CA GLY A 42 -4.14 -2.15 2.12
C GLY A 42 -4.55 -2.33 3.57
N GLY A 43 -3.78 -3.07 4.38
CA GLY A 43 -4.12 -3.32 5.78
C GLY A 43 -4.26 -2.05 6.61
N ASN A 44 -3.29 -1.14 6.50
CA ASN A 44 -3.30 0.12 7.25
C ASN A 44 -4.47 1.04 6.85
N LEU A 45 -4.84 1.07 5.57
CA LEU A 45 -5.99 1.87 5.10
C LEU A 45 -7.30 1.28 5.64
N ARG A 46 -7.42 -0.06 5.64
CA ARG A 46 -8.59 -0.76 6.18
C ARG A 46 -8.77 -0.49 7.67
N GLU A 47 -7.69 -0.51 8.44
CA GLU A 47 -7.68 -0.14 9.86
C GLU A 47 -8.09 1.33 10.05
N LEU A 48 -7.48 2.25 9.29
CA LEU A 48 -7.77 3.69 9.35
C LEU A 48 -9.24 4.01 9.06
N LEU A 49 -9.87 3.26 8.15
CA LEU A 49 -11.28 3.41 7.78
C LEU A 49 -12.22 2.63 8.71
N HIS A 50 -11.70 1.95 9.73
CA HIS A 50 -12.44 1.08 10.65
C HIS A 50 -13.28 0.02 9.91
N LEU A 51 -12.71 -0.62 8.89
CA LEU A 51 -13.36 -1.66 8.08
C LEU A 51 -13.11 -3.09 8.62
N GLU A 52 -12.68 -3.21 9.87
CA GLU A 52 -12.53 -4.48 10.57
C GLU A 52 -13.93 -5.08 10.83
N SER A 53 -14.10 -6.40 10.61
CA SER A 53 -15.34 -7.15 10.89
C SER A 53 -15.17 -8.07 12.08
#